data_AF-A0A0G1YRT1-F1
#
_entry.id   AF-A0A0G1YRT1-F1
#
_cell.length_a   1.000
_cell.length_b   1.000
_cell.length_c   1.000
_cell.angle_alpha   90.00
_cell.angle_beta   90.00
_cell.angle_gamma   90.00
#
_symmetry.space_group_name_H-M   'P 1'
#
loop_
_entity.id
_entity.type
_entity.pdbx_description
1 polymer ?
#
loop_
_entity_poly.entity_id
_entity_poly.type
_entity_poly.pdbx_seq_one_letter_code
_entity_poly.pdbx_strand_id
1 'polypeptide(L)'
;MVLREKTAHCFEGALLAAAALMYNGHSPLLLDLQTIASDEDHVITLFQHNGYWGAISKTNHTMLRWRDPVYKTIRELAMSYFHEYVMWDDGRKSLLAYSKPFDLRRFAPERWVTSEENLLWLAEKLDNSRHFPIVPKKNARLLRSASKIELKAMRIVEWKEPN
;
A
#
# COMPACT_ATOMS: atom_id res chain seq x y z
N MET A 1 -12.98 -14.18 -4.01
CA MET A 1 -11.86 -15.10 -4.29
C MET A 1 -10.94 -15.27 -3.07
N VAL A 2 -10.33 -14.21 -2.53
CA VAL A 2 -9.35 -14.26 -1.40
C VAL A 2 -9.74 -15.16 -0.22
N LEU A 3 -10.95 -15.03 0.34
CA LEU A 3 -11.37 -15.84 1.50
C LEU A 3 -11.46 -17.34 1.20
N ARG A 4 -11.77 -17.70 -0.05
CA ARG A 4 -11.85 -19.09 -0.52
C ARG A 4 -10.46 -19.65 -0.81
N GLU A 5 -9.66 -18.89 -1.56
CA GLU A 5 -8.32 -19.29 -2.03
C GLU A 5 -7.25 -19.21 -0.93
N LYS A 6 -7.50 -18.47 0.15
CA LYS A 6 -6.55 -18.20 1.26
C LYS A 6 -5.22 -17.59 0.79
N THR A 7 -5.24 -16.94 -0.37
CA THR A 7 -4.12 -16.25 -0.99
C THR A 7 -4.61 -14.91 -1.54
N ALA A 8 -3.71 -13.93 -1.60
CA ALA A 8 -4.00 -12.61 -2.14
C ALA A 8 -2.72 -11.90 -2.55
N HIS A 9 -2.75 -11.12 -3.63
CA HIS A 9 -1.80 -10.04 -3.87
C HIS A 9 -2.15 -8.80 -3.04
N CYS A 10 -1.29 -7.77 -3.04
CA CYS A 10 -1.49 -6.56 -2.23
C CYS A 10 -2.85 -5.90 -2.50
N PHE A 11 -3.21 -5.73 -3.77
CA PHE A 11 -4.47 -5.14 -4.20
C PHE A 11 -5.70 -5.92 -3.71
N GLU A 12 -5.70 -7.24 -3.87
CA GLU A 12 -6.81 -8.10 -3.42
C GLU A 12 -6.95 -8.10 -1.89
N GLY A 13 -5.82 -8.11 -1.17
CA GLY A 13 -5.79 -7.97 0.28
C GLY A 13 -6.35 -6.63 0.74
N ALA A 14 -6.02 -5.55 0.03
CA ALA A 14 -6.55 -4.23 0.31
C ALA A 14 -8.07 -4.16 0.06
N LEU A 15 -8.57 -4.73 -1.04
CA LEU A 15 -10.00 -4.82 -1.31
C LEU A 15 -10.75 -5.61 -0.23
N LEU A 16 -10.20 -6.74 0.23
CA LEU A 16 -10.79 -7.51 1.32
C LEU A 16 -10.87 -6.69 2.61
N ALA A 17 -9.79 -6.01 2.99
CA ALA A 17 -9.76 -5.14 4.16
C ALA A 17 -10.76 -3.97 4.02
N ALA A 18 -10.88 -3.39 2.83
CA ALA A 18 -11.82 -2.31 2.55
C ALA A 18 -13.28 -2.78 2.66
N ALA A 19 -13.59 -3.97 2.12
CA ALA A 19 -14.90 -4.59 2.26
C ALA A 19 -15.25 -4.87 3.74
N ALA A 20 -14.29 -5.38 4.53
CA ALA A 20 -14.48 -5.61 5.95
C ALA A 20 -14.72 -4.30 6.73
N LEU A 21 -13.97 -3.24 6.44
CA LEU A 21 -14.19 -1.92 7.02
C LEU A 21 -15.56 -1.36 6.64
N MET A 22 -15.96 -1.46 5.37
CA MET A 22 -17.26 -1.03 4.89
C MET A 22 -18.41 -1.76 5.60
N TYR A 23 -18.29 -3.07 5.76
CA TYR A 23 -19.27 -3.88 6.49
C TYR A 23 -19.42 -3.41 7.95
N ASN A 24 -18.34 -2.93 8.57
CA ASN A 24 -18.34 -2.39 9.93
C ASN A 24 -18.65 -0.87 10.00
N GLY A 25 -19.16 -0.26 8.91
CA GLY A 25 -19.59 1.14 8.90
C GLY A 25 -18.47 2.17 8.67
N HIS A 26 -17.26 1.74 8.34
CA HIS A 26 -16.16 2.63 7.99
C HIS A 26 -16.12 2.93 6.48
N SER A 27 -15.41 4.00 6.09
CA SER A 27 -15.23 4.30 4.66
C SER A 27 -14.19 3.36 4.03
N PRO A 28 -14.51 2.66 2.93
CA PRO A 28 -13.58 1.78 2.21
C PRO A 28 -12.62 2.60 1.33
N LEU A 29 -11.57 3.11 1.96
CA LEU A 29 -10.60 3.97 1.30
C LEU A 29 -9.33 3.18 0.97
N LEU A 30 -8.84 3.31 -0.26
CA LEU A 30 -7.54 2.80 -0.66
C LEU A 30 -6.51 3.93 -0.79
N LEU A 31 -5.25 3.57 -0.65
CA LEU A 31 -4.10 4.40 -0.99
C LEU A 31 -3.15 3.57 -1.84
N ASP A 32 -2.67 4.20 -2.91
CA ASP A 32 -1.68 3.62 -3.81
C ASP A 32 -0.31 4.26 -3.53
N LEU A 33 0.69 3.41 -3.35
CA LEU A 33 2.09 3.77 -3.11
C LEU A 33 2.87 3.41 -4.37
N GLN A 34 3.27 4.44 -5.11
CA GLN A 34 3.95 4.31 -6.38
C GLN A 34 5.46 4.34 -6.20
N THR A 35 6.12 3.40 -6.86
CA THR A 35 7.56 3.15 -6.80
C THR A 35 8.25 3.42 -8.14
N ILE A 36 9.55 3.17 -8.20
CA ILE A 36 10.30 3.16 -9.47
C ILE A 36 9.92 1.92 -10.28
N ALA A 37 10.07 1.97 -11.61
CA ALA A 37 9.68 0.87 -12.51
C ALA A 37 10.36 -0.49 -12.25
N SER A 38 11.45 -0.52 -11.48
CA SER A 38 12.15 -1.75 -11.09
C SER A 38 11.68 -2.33 -9.76
N ASP A 39 10.73 -1.68 -9.08
CA ASP A 39 10.12 -2.12 -7.82
C ASP A 39 8.60 -2.32 -8.04
N GLU A 40 7.94 -2.93 -7.06
CA GLU A 40 6.50 -3.19 -7.11
C GLU A 40 5.72 -2.11 -6.34
N ASP A 41 4.72 -1.54 -7.03
CA ASP A 41 3.74 -0.66 -6.40
C ASP A 41 2.90 -1.41 -5.36
N HIS A 42 2.30 -0.65 -4.45
CA HIS A 42 1.62 -1.25 -3.32
C HIS A 42 0.35 -0.53 -2.95
N VAL A 43 -0.73 -1.31 -2.78
CA VAL A 43 -2.02 -0.79 -2.39
C VAL A 43 -2.30 -1.14 -0.93
N ILE A 44 -2.71 -0.14 -0.16
CA ILE A 44 -3.06 -0.27 1.26
C ILE A 44 -4.47 0.26 1.50
N THR A 45 -5.12 -0.26 2.54
CA THR A 45 -6.46 0.17 2.95
C THR A 45 -6.35 1.14 4.11
N LEU A 46 -6.96 2.31 3.96
CA LEU A 46 -6.97 3.34 4.97
C LEU A 46 -8.13 3.17 5.94
N PHE A 47 -7.89 3.49 7.22
CA PHE A 47 -8.95 3.71 8.19
C PHE A 47 -8.63 4.96 9.02
N GLN A 48 -9.65 5.50 9.69
CA GLN A 48 -9.49 6.65 10.57
C GLN A 48 -10.20 6.41 11.90
N HIS A 49 -9.51 6.72 13.00
CA HIS A 49 -10.06 6.66 14.35
C HIS A 49 -9.68 7.92 15.11
N ASN A 50 -10.64 8.59 15.75
CA ASN A 50 -10.43 9.84 16.50
C ASN A 50 -9.63 10.92 15.75
N GLY A 51 -9.85 11.01 14.43
CA GLY A 51 -9.16 11.98 13.57
C GLY A 51 -7.70 11.65 13.25
N TYR A 52 -7.28 10.39 13.45
CA TYR A 52 -5.96 9.90 13.06
C TYR A 52 -6.09 8.73 12.09
N TRP A 53 -5.22 8.72 11.08
CA TRP A 53 -5.15 7.72 10.02
C TRP A 53 -4.30 6.54 10.43
N GLY A 54 -4.77 5.34 10.10
CA GLY A 54 -4.01 4.10 10.11
C GLY A 54 -4.18 3.37 8.77
N ALA A 55 -3.49 2.23 8.64
CA ALA A 55 -3.57 1.41 7.43
C ALA A 55 -3.51 -0.10 7.70
N ILE A 56 -4.22 -0.83 6.84
CA ILE A 56 -4.21 -2.29 6.75
C ILE A 56 -3.57 -2.65 5.41
N SER A 57 -2.62 -3.57 5.43
CA SER A 57 -1.93 -4.00 4.21
C SER A 57 -1.48 -5.46 4.28
N LYS A 58 -1.38 -6.08 3.09
CA LYS A 58 -0.82 -7.41 2.89
C LYS A 58 0.53 -7.29 2.17
N THR A 59 1.59 -7.75 2.82
CA THR A 59 2.93 -7.89 2.21
C THR A 59 3.60 -9.16 2.73
N ASN A 60 4.57 -9.67 1.99
CA ASN A 60 5.42 -10.77 2.47
C ASN A 60 6.60 -10.27 3.33
N HIS A 61 6.93 -8.98 3.20
CA HIS A 61 8.02 -8.34 3.93
C HIS A 61 7.58 -7.91 5.35
N THR A 62 8.56 -7.68 6.22
CA THR A 62 8.34 -7.45 7.65
C THR A 62 7.66 -6.12 7.99
N MET A 63 7.82 -5.09 7.16
CA MET A 63 7.56 -3.71 7.58
C MET A 63 6.32 -3.04 6.94
N LEU A 64 5.86 -3.49 5.76
CA LEU A 64 4.76 -2.85 5.02
C LEU A 64 3.35 -3.33 5.43
N ARG A 65 3.15 -3.77 6.69
CA ARG A 65 1.90 -4.40 7.16
C ARG A 65 0.93 -3.37 7.76
N TRP A 66 0.73 -3.43 9.08
CA TRP A 66 -0.19 -2.56 9.83
C TRP A 66 0.44 -1.22 10.16
N ARG A 67 -0.40 -0.18 10.18
CA ARG A 67 -0.09 1.14 10.74
C ARG A 67 -1.17 1.55 11.73
N ASP A 68 -0.75 1.75 12.98
CA ASP A 68 -1.61 2.28 14.02
C ASP A 68 -2.14 3.67 13.67
N PRO A 69 -3.35 4.04 14.13
CA PRO A 69 -3.97 5.32 13.82
C PRO A 69 -3.33 6.47 14.61
N VAL A 70 -2.09 6.84 14.27
CA VAL A 70 -1.33 7.92 14.92
C VAL A 70 -1.00 9.08 13.99
N TYR A 71 -1.32 8.96 12.69
CA TYR A 71 -0.94 9.93 11.67
C TYR A 71 -2.05 10.96 11.45
N LYS A 72 -1.75 12.26 11.48
CA LYS A 72 -2.74 13.32 11.26
C LYS A 72 -3.09 13.52 9.80
N THR A 73 -2.13 13.27 8.92
CA THR A 73 -2.31 13.44 7.48
C THR A 73 -1.98 12.16 6.70
N ILE A 74 -2.57 12.01 5.52
CA ILE A 74 -2.24 10.92 4.60
C ILE A 74 -0.76 10.98 4.22
N ARG A 75 -0.18 12.18 4.13
CA ARG A 75 1.26 12.35 3.88
C ARG A 75 2.09 11.74 5.00
N GLU A 76 1.76 12.01 6.26
CA GLU A 76 2.47 11.42 7.41
C GLU A 76 2.39 9.89 7.39
N LEU A 77 1.20 9.34 7.13
CA LEU A 77 1.01 7.90 6.98
C LEU A 77 1.87 7.34 5.84
N ALA A 78 1.85 7.96 4.65
CA ALA A 78 2.65 7.52 3.51
C ALA A 78 4.17 7.63 3.79
N MET A 79 4.60 8.68 4.49
CA MET A 79 5.99 8.88 4.92
C MET A 79 6.46 7.76 5.87
N SER A 80 5.56 7.14 6.65
CA SER A 80 5.92 6.00 7.52
C SER A 80 6.46 4.80 6.75
N TYR A 81 6.13 4.67 5.46
CA TYR A 81 6.63 3.60 4.61
C TYR A 81 7.94 3.98 3.88
N PHE A 82 8.24 5.27 3.72
CA PHE A 82 9.28 5.74 2.80
C PHE A 82 10.66 5.10 3.00
N HIS A 83 11.09 4.91 4.25
CA HIS A 83 12.40 4.34 4.51
C HIS A 83 12.48 2.81 4.32
N GLU A 84 11.34 2.15 4.25
CA GLU A 84 11.19 0.70 4.07
C GLU A 84 11.21 0.30 2.58
N TYR A 85 10.94 1.25 1.68
CA TYR A 85 11.03 1.06 0.23
C TYR A 85 12.45 1.28 -0.27
N VAL A 86 13.15 0.15 -0.48
CA VAL A 86 14.53 0.13 -0.97
C VAL A 86 14.74 -1.02 -1.94
N MET A 87 15.59 -0.79 -2.93
CA MET A 87 16.04 -1.83 -3.84
C MET A 87 17.04 -2.78 -3.17
N TRP A 88 16.89 -4.08 -3.45
CA TRP A 88 17.65 -5.15 -2.79
C TRP A 88 19.13 -5.25 -3.19
N ASP A 89 19.46 -4.72 -4.36
CA ASP A 89 20.76 -4.77 -5.02
C ASP A 89 21.66 -3.60 -4.60
N ASP A 90 21.15 -2.37 -4.64
CA ASP A 90 21.93 -1.14 -4.45
C ASP A 90 21.47 -0.28 -3.24
N GLY A 91 20.36 -0.65 -2.60
CA GLY A 91 19.78 0.08 -1.46
C GLY A 91 19.15 1.42 -1.80
N ARG A 92 18.98 1.75 -3.09
CA ARG A 92 18.32 2.97 -3.55
C ARG A 92 16.87 3.01 -3.07
N LYS A 93 16.41 4.19 -2.66
CA LYS A 93 15.01 4.41 -2.29
C LYS A 93 14.12 4.28 -3.53
N SER A 94 13.04 3.51 -3.41
CA SER A 94 12.15 3.20 -4.53
C SER A 94 10.81 3.91 -4.47
N LEU A 95 10.28 4.26 -3.28
CA LEU A 95 9.00 4.95 -3.17
C LEU A 95 9.06 6.40 -3.69
N LEU A 96 8.28 6.68 -4.72
CA LEU A 96 8.24 7.97 -5.41
C LEU A 96 7.07 8.84 -4.96
N ALA A 97 5.89 8.26 -4.86
CA ALA A 97 4.65 9.01 -4.70
C ALA A 97 3.57 8.20 -3.98
N TYR A 98 2.52 8.90 -3.55
CA TYR A 98 1.31 8.29 -2.98
C TYR A 98 0.08 8.95 -3.60
N SER A 99 -0.99 8.19 -3.80
CA SER A 99 -2.24 8.73 -4.33
C SER A 99 -3.03 9.56 -3.31
N LYS A 100 -4.07 10.27 -3.77
CA LYS A 100 -5.14 10.73 -2.87
C LYS A 100 -5.92 9.52 -2.36
N PRO A 101 -6.54 9.60 -1.16
CA PRO A 101 -7.49 8.58 -0.72
C PRO A 101 -8.53 8.27 -1.81
N PHE A 102 -8.60 7.01 -2.19
CA PHE A 102 -9.44 6.51 -3.26
C PHE A 102 -10.66 5.82 -2.66
N ASP A 103 -11.84 6.45 -2.83
CA ASP A 103 -13.08 5.99 -2.21
C ASP A 103 -13.82 4.97 -3.08
N LEU A 104 -13.95 3.74 -2.58
CA LEU A 104 -14.64 2.65 -3.29
C LEU A 104 -16.16 2.80 -3.29
N ARG A 105 -16.76 3.65 -2.44
CA ARG A 105 -18.23 3.89 -2.41
C ARG A 105 -18.76 4.51 -3.70
N ARG A 106 -17.87 5.00 -4.56
CA ARG A 106 -18.19 5.54 -5.89
C ARG A 106 -18.58 4.43 -6.89
N PHE A 107 -18.37 3.17 -6.52
CA PHE A 107 -18.72 2.00 -7.32
C PHE A 107 -19.69 1.12 -6.54
N ALA A 108 -20.68 0.56 -7.24
CA ALA A 108 -21.64 -0.36 -6.66
C ALA A 108 -20.89 -1.59 -6.07
N PRO A 109 -21.21 -2.05 -4.84
CA PRO A 109 -20.52 -3.16 -4.18
C PRO A 109 -20.45 -4.44 -5.02
N GLU A 110 -21.46 -4.72 -5.83
CA GLU A 110 -21.55 -5.89 -6.70
C GLU A 110 -20.41 -5.93 -7.74
N ARG A 111 -19.87 -4.76 -8.09
CA ARG A 111 -18.80 -4.61 -9.08
C ARG A 111 -17.41 -4.93 -8.54
N TRP A 112 -17.22 -5.02 -7.23
CA TRP A 112 -15.88 -5.20 -6.65
C TRP A 112 -15.83 -6.09 -5.40
N VAL A 113 -16.86 -6.08 -4.55
CA VAL A 113 -16.91 -6.94 -3.34
C VAL A 113 -17.20 -8.38 -3.71
N THR A 114 -18.24 -8.58 -4.53
CA THR A 114 -18.75 -9.91 -4.90
C THR A 114 -18.45 -10.27 -6.36
N SER A 115 -17.66 -9.46 -7.06
CA SER A 115 -17.30 -9.74 -8.44
C SER A 115 -16.46 -11.01 -8.54
N GLU A 116 -16.81 -11.87 -9.50
CA GLU A 116 -16.00 -13.03 -9.89
C GLU A 116 -15.06 -12.70 -11.06
N GLU A 117 -15.20 -11.50 -11.65
CA GLU A 117 -14.35 -11.03 -12.73
C GLU A 117 -13.07 -10.38 -12.21
N ASN A 118 -12.06 -10.31 -13.07
CA ASN A 118 -10.83 -9.59 -12.75
C ASN A 118 -11.11 -8.08 -12.61
N LEU A 119 -10.61 -7.47 -11.52
CA LEU A 119 -10.81 -6.07 -11.18
C LEU A 119 -9.74 -5.13 -11.75
N LEU A 120 -9.14 -5.47 -12.90
CA LEU A 120 -8.13 -4.64 -13.58
C LEU A 120 -8.61 -3.21 -13.80
N TRP A 121 -9.88 -3.03 -14.19
CA TRP A 121 -10.47 -1.71 -14.38
C TRP A 121 -10.43 -0.84 -13.11
N LEU A 122 -10.51 -1.46 -11.93
CA LEU A 122 -10.47 -0.77 -10.64
C LEU A 122 -9.03 -0.43 -10.26
N ALA A 123 -8.10 -1.36 -10.50
CA ALA A 123 -6.67 -1.13 -10.33
C ALA A 123 -6.19 0.03 -11.23
N GLU A 124 -6.56 0.03 -12.51
CA GLU A 124 -6.25 1.12 -13.45
C GLU A 124 -6.85 2.46 -12.99
N LYS A 125 -8.08 2.47 -12.45
CA LYS A 125 -8.67 3.71 -11.92
C LYS A 125 -7.96 4.23 -10.68
N LEU A 126 -7.43 3.34 -9.85
CA LEU A 126 -6.65 3.68 -8.68
C LEU A 126 -5.27 4.23 -9.10
N ASP A 127 -4.58 3.57 -10.02
CA ASP A 127 -3.28 3.98 -10.56
C ASP A 127 -3.36 5.33 -11.29
N ASN A 128 -4.43 5.56 -12.06
CA ASN A 128 -4.69 6.85 -12.71
C ASN A 128 -5.22 7.94 -11.75
N SER A 129 -5.36 7.65 -10.46
CA SER A 129 -5.75 8.67 -9.49
C SER A 129 -4.62 9.70 -9.30
N ARG A 130 -4.89 10.78 -8.58
CA ARG A 130 -3.89 11.85 -8.45
C ARG A 130 -2.84 11.43 -7.43
N HIS A 131 -1.57 11.37 -7.86
CA HIS A 131 -0.43 11.13 -6.98
C HIS A 131 0.29 12.40 -6.56
N PHE A 132 0.91 12.32 -5.39
CA PHE A 132 1.70 13.36 -4.77
C PHE A 132 3.12 12.83 -4.51
N PRO A 133 4.17 13.58 -4.88
CA PRO A 133 5.54 13.13 -4.63
C PRO A 133 5.81 13.04 -3.13
N ILE A 134 6.42 11.94 -2.70
CA ILE A 134 6.87 11.74 -1.32
C ILE A 134 8.03 12.69 -1.00
N VAL A 135 9.03 12.70 -1.88
CA VAL A 135 10.26 13.47 -1.72
C VAL A 135 10.15 14.78 -2.50
N PRO A 136 10.39 15.95 -1.87
CA PRO A 136 10.52 17.20 -2.60
C PRO A 136 11.61 17.11 -3.67
N LYS A 137 11.35 17.59 -4.88
CA LYS A 137 12.29 17.47 -6.02
C LYS A 137 13.73 17.92 -5.70
N LYS A 138 13.88 18.99 -4.92
CA LYS A 138 15.19 19.54 -4.50
C LYS A 138 15.96 18.59 -3.57
N ASN A 139 15.26 17.73 -2.84
CA ASN A 139 15.84 16.82 -1.85
C ASN A 139 16.13 15.43 -2.43
N ALA A 140 15.64 15.11 -3.63
CA ALA A 140 15.83 13.78 -4.24
C ALA A 140 17.31 13.36 -4.34
N ARG A 141 18.21 14.33 -4.58
CA ARG A 141 19.67 14.08 -4.64
C ARG A 141 20.33 13.89 -3.28
N LEU A 142 19.62 14.20 -2.18
CA LEU A 142 20.12 14.07 -0.81
C LEU A 142 19.77 12.71 -0.18
N LEU A 143 19.04 11.86 -0.91
CA LEU A 143 18.66 10.55 -0.42
C LEU A 143 19.89 9.65 -0.34
N ARG A 144 20.14 9.10 0.84
CA ARG A 144 21.14 8.05 1.03
C ARG A 144 20.58 6.69 0.57
N SER A 145 21.47 5.81 0.13
CA SER A 145 21.16 4.39 0.04
C SER A 145 20.97 3.77 1.43
N ALA A 146 20.22 2.67 1.46
CA ALA A 146 20.12 1.80 2.62
C ALA A 146 21.48 1.18 2.94
N SER A 147 21.77 1.08 4.23
CA SER A 147 22.95 0.40 4.75
C SER A 147 22.82 -1.12 4.58
N LYS A 148 23.96 -1.82 4.67
CA LYS A 148 23.98 -3.28 4.60
C LYS A 148 23.12 -3.95 5.68
N ILE A 149 22.99 -3.34 6.86
CA ILE A 149 22.18 -3.90 7.95
C ILE A 149 20.68 -3.71 7.69
N GLU A 150 20.27 -2.56 7.15
CA GLU A 150 18.89 -2.31 6.69
C GLU A 150 18.49 -3.34 5.62
N LEU A 151 19.35 -3.56 4.61
CA LEU A 151 19.09 -4.53 3.53
C LEU A 151 18.98 -5.97 4.05
N LYS A 152 19.83 -6.37 5.00
CA LYS A 152 19.75 -7.71 5.61
C LYS A 152 18.44 -7.92 6.36
N ALA A 153 17.99 -6.92 7.12
CA ALA A 153 16.75 -7.01 7.89
C ALA A 153 15.51 -7.11 6.97
N MET A 154 15.49 -6.34 5.88
CA MET A 154 14.36 -6.29 4.97
C MET A 154 14.20 -7.55 4.09
N ARG A 155 15.28 -8.35 3.90
CA ARG A 155 15.24 -9.65 3.20
C ARG A 155 14.54 -10.76 3.98
N ILE A 156 14.21 -10.53 5.24
CA ILE A 156 13.45 -11.49 6.04
C ILE A 156 12.00 -11.46 5.56
N VAL A 157 11.49 -12.62 5.14
CA VAL A 157 10.10 -12.81 4.68
C VAL A 157 9.40 -13.83 5.57
N GLU A 158 8.08 -13.69 5.72
CA GLU A 158 7.27 -14.63 6.49
C GLU A 158 7.04 -15.92 5.71
N TRP A 159 6.74 -15.80 4.41
CA TRP A 159 6.50 -16.93 3.51
C TRP A 159 7.62 -17.01 2.49
N LYS A 160 8.37 -18.11 2.48
CA LYS A 160 9.32 -18.37 1.39
C LYS A 160 8.55 -18.80 0.15
N GLU A 161 9.05 -18.46 -1.03
CA GLU A 161 8.51 -19.03 -2.26
C GLU A 161 8.55 -20.57 -2.15
N PRO A 162 7.48 -21.27 -2.59
CA PRO A 162 7.52 -22.72 -2.65
C PRO A 162 8.70 -23.15 -3.52
N ASN A 163 9.52 -24.07 -3.01
CA ASN A 163 10.60 -24.71 -3.79
C ASN A 163 10.04 -25.50 -4.97
#